data_AF-W0MY59-F1
#
_entry.id   AF-W0MY59-F1
#
_cell.length_a   1.000
_cell.length_b   1.000
_cell.length_c   1.000
_cell.angle_alpha   90.00
_cell.angle_beta   90.00
_cell.angle_gamma   90.00
#
_symmetry.space_group_name_H-M   'P 1'
#
loop_
_entity.id
_entity.type
_entity.pdbx_description
1 polymer ?
#
loop_
_entity_poly.entity_id
_entity_poly.type
_entity_poly.pdbx_seq_one_letter_code
_entity_poly.pdbx_strand_id
1 'polypeptide(L)'
;MGIPQHTVGFKVAASLALITILGPSAIDMYLAAIPQMTRNLNTDYATMQLTLTVFLLAMGAGQLLFGQVIDTRGRRRPLLAGLVAVILASLSASFSESMDAMLLARFFQGLSVALLLVIAMSSVRDLYSGIRATQLFALPVALQGAAPILALAFGGTGVAMLLGAMTGSRAASKCSVSLMALLGVAMMSCGSALALFTVFVGADFYGIVPALFIAVFGFGIAEPSLMSIAMASQEQALGATAALLGASTHVPGSLATPLAGSLAQISAHAWLALLFVAALVGLTLVFISVRSVSNKVIAVH
;
A
#
# COMPACT_ATOMS: atom_id res chain seq x y z
N MET A 1 20.92 21.36 18.58
CA MET A 1 20.09 22.40 17.94
C MET A 1 18.73 21.78 17.66
N GLY A 2 17.73 22.04 18.51
CA GLY A 2 16.43 21.36 18.43
C GLY A 2 15.67 21.84 17.20
N ILE A 3 15.35 20.93 16.29
CA ILE A 3 14.51 21.22 15.12
C ILE A 3 13.15 21.70 15.66
N PRO A 4 12.70 22.93 15.35
CA PRO A 4 11.43 23.44 15.85
C PRO A 4 10.29 22.54 15.36
N GLN A 5 9.55 21.99 16.32
CA GLN A 5 8.46 21.05 16.12
C GLN A 5 7.22 21.77 15.58
N HIS A 6 7.25 22.25 14.33
CA HIS A 6 6.04 22.77 13.67
C HIS A 6 4.93 21.71 13.69
N THR A 7 3.74 22.09 14.17
CA THR A 7 2.52 21.31 14.01
C THR A 7 2.30 21.08 12.52
N VAL A 8 1.95 19.85 12.14
CA VAL A 8 1.67 19.56 10.73
C VAL A 8 0.50 20.44 10.29
N GLY A 9 0.73 21.31 9.31
CA GLY A 9 -0.35 22.05 8.70
C GLY A 9 -1.35 21.05 8.13
N PHE A 10 -2.57 21.03 8.65
CA PHE A 10 -3.65 20.12 8.22
C PHE A 10 -3.77 20.04 6.68
N LYS A 11 -3.58 21.18 6.00
CA LYS A 11 -3.58 21.29 4.54
C LYS A 11 -2.52 20.40 3.86
N VAL A 12 -1.30 20.36 4.40
CA VAL A 12 -0.21 19.55 3.84
C VAL A 12 -0.50 18.07 4.06
N ALA A 13 -0.88 17.69 5.28
CA ALA A 13 -1.26 16.32 5.61
C ALA A 13 -2.42 15.80 4.72
N ALA A 14 -3.47 16.60 4.59
CA ALA A 14 -4.62 16.28 3.75
C ALA A 14 -4.23 16.16 2.27
N SER A 15 -3.41 17.08 1.75
CA SER A 15 -2.96 17.01 0.36
C SER A 15 -2.15 15.75 0.06
N LEU A 16 -1.22 15.38 0.95
CA LEU A 16 -0.39 14.19 0.80
C LEU A 16 -1.25 12.94 0.84
N ALA A 17 -2.16 12.84 1.82
CA ALA A 17 -3.08 11.72 1.95
C ALA A 17 -3.99 11.55 0.72
N LEU A 18 -4.52 12.66 0.18
CA LEU A 18 -5.34 12.66 -1.04
C LEU A 18 -4.56 12.28 -2.29
N ILE A 19 -3.28 12.65 -2.39
CA ILE A 19 -2.43 12.24 -3.52
C ILE A 19 -2.12 10.75 -3.43
N THR A 20 -1.78 10.25 -2.23
CA THR A 20 -1.40 8.85 -2.04
C THR A 20 -2.54 7.86 -2.20
N ILE A 21 -3.78 8.24 -1.86
CA ILE A 21 -4.93 7.34 -2.03
C ILE A 21 -5.26 7.06 -3.50
N LEU A 22 -4.78 7.89 -4.44
CA LEU A 22 -5.03 7.68 -5.88
C LEU A 22 -4.55 6.31 -6.37
N GLY A 23 -3.41 5.81 -5.86
CA GLY A 23 -2.89 4.50 -6.26
C GLY A 23 -3.76 3.34 -5.78
N PRO A 24 -3.96 3.18 -4.47
CA PRO A 24 -4.78 2.09 -3.94
C PRO A 24 -6.24 2.16 -4.38
N SER A 25 -6.85 3.36 -4.44
CA SER A 25 -8.23 3.51 -4.93
C SER A 25 -8.38 3.09 -6.40
N ALA A 26 -7.39 3.35 -7.25
CA ALA A 26 -7.39 2.91 -8.65
C ALA A 26 -7.28 1.38 -8.81
N ILE A 27 -6.84 0.65 -7.78
CA ILE A 27 -6.83 -0.82 -7.74
C ILE A 27 -8.17 -1.34 -7.23
N ASP A 28 -8.63 -0.83 -6.08
CA ASP A 28 -9.82 -1.33 -5.39
C ASP A 28 -11.10 -1.10 -6.20
N MET A 29 -11.28 0.11 -6.73
CA MET A 29 -12.42 0.43 -7.61
C MET A 29 -12.36 -0.38 -8.92
N TYR A 30 -11.15 -0.69 -9.38
CA TYR A 30 -10.97 -1.45 -10.61
C TYR A 30 -11.34 -2.92 -10.45
N LEU A 31 -10.87 -3.56 -9.37
CA LEU A 31 -11.21 -4.94 -9.03
C LEU A 31 -12.74 -5.13 -8.97
N ALA A 32 -13.47 -4.19 -8.37
CA ALA A 32 -14.93 -4.21 -8.34
C ALA A 32 -15.58 -4.10 -9.74
N ALA A 33 -14.94 -3.39 -10.66
CA ALA A 33 -15.43 -3.18 -12.02
C ALA A 33 -15.04 -4.29 -13.01
N ILE A 34 -14.05 -5.16 -12.69
CA ILE A 34 -13.54 -6.18 -13.61
C ILE A 34 -14.65 -7.00 -14.26
N PRO A 35 -15.63 -7.57 -13.51
CA PRO A 35 -16.67 -8.41 -14.12
C PRO A 35 -17.49 -7.69 -15.21
N GLN A 36 -17.71 -6.38 -15.05
CA GLN A 36 -18.42 -5.58 -16.04
C GLN A 36 -17.51 -5.20 -17.21
N MET A 37 -16.25 -4.84 -16.97
CA MET A 37 -15.28 -4.53 -18.03
C MET A 37 -14.99 -5.74 -18.93
N THR A 38 -14.88 -6.93 -18.34
CA THR A 38 -14.72 -8.20 -19.06
C THR A 38 -15.86 -8.43 -20.06
N ARG A 39 -17.11 -8.13 -19.67
CA ARG A 39 -18.27 -8.19 -20.58
C ARG A 39 -18.24 -7.11 -21.66
N ASN A 40 -17.92 -5.87 -21.29
CA ASN A 40 -17.92 -4.74 -22.23
C ASN A 40 -16.85 -4.87 -23.33
N LEU A 41 -15.68 -5.39 -22.98
CA LEU A 41 -14.56 -5.60 -23.92
C LEU A 41 -14.55 -7.00 -24.56
N ASN A 42 -15.56 -7.83 -24.29
CA ASN A 42 -15.65 -9.22 -24.77
C ASN A 42 -14.35 -10.02 -24.59
N THR A 43 -13.74 -9.90 -23.42
CA THR A 43 -12.48 -10.58 -23.06
C THR A 43 -12.71 -11.58 -21.93
N ASP A 44 -11.69 -12.35 -21.55
CA ASP A 44 -11.72 -13.19 -20.35
C ASP A 44 -11.17 -12.47 -19.11
N TYR A 45 -11.38 -13.08 -17.94
CA TYR A 45 -10.95 -12.51 -16.65
C TYR A 45 -9.43 -12.44 -16.54
N ALA A 46 -8.71 -13.45 -17.05
CA ALA A 46 -7.26 -13.50 -17.02
C ALA A 46 -6.62 -12.37 -17.83
N THR A 47 -7.10 -12.12 -19.05
CA THR A 47 -6.66 -10.99 -19.88
C THR A 47 -7.01 -9.68 -19.20
N MET A 48 -8.22 -9.54 -18.65
CA MET A 48 -8.60 -8.32 -17.92
C MET A 48 -7.66 -8.06 -16.72
N GLN A 49 -7.23 -9.10 -15.99
CA GLN A 49 -6.26 -8.96 -14.89
C GLN A 49 -4.88 -8.48 -15.32
N LEU A 50 -4.46 -8.70 -16.58
CA LEU A 50 -3.20 -8.16 -17.09
C LEU A 50 -3.12 -6.64 -16.98
N THR A 51 -4.25 -5.94 -17.05
CA THR A 51 -4.29 -4.48 -16.85
C THR A 51 -3.84 -4.06 -15.46
N LEU A 52 -4.20 -4.81 -14.41
CA LEU A 52 -3.75 -4.57 -13.04
C LEU A 52 -2.27 -4.90 -12.92
N THR A 53 -1.83 -6.01 -13.52
CA THR A 53 -0.40 -6.38 -13.57
C THR A 53 0.41 -5.27 -14.22
N VAL A 54 -0.01 -4.77 -15.38
CA VAL A 54 0.65 -3.67 -16.10
C VAL A 54 0.63 -2.39 -15.29
N PHE A 55 -0.50 -2.03 -14.68
CA PHE A 55 -0.60 -0.84 -13.83
C PHE A 55 0.37 -0.91 -12.64
N LEU A 56 0.39 -2.03 -11.91
CA LEU A 56 1.23 -2.23 -10.73
C LEU A 56 2.71 -2.30 -11.11
N LEU A 57 3.05 -2.96 -12.23
CA LEU A 57 4.41 -3.06 -12.73
C LEU A 57 4.93 -1.71 -13.22
N ALA A 58 4.12 -0.98 -13.98
CA ALA A 58 4.43 0.39 -14.40
C ALA A 58 4.58 1.32 -13.20
N MET A 59 3.72 1.15 -12.19
CA MET A 59 3.84 1.89 -10.94
C MET A 59 5.17 1.57 -10.25
N GLY A 60 5.45 0.31 -9.96
CA GLY A 60 6.69 -0.11 -9.28
C GLY A 60 7.96 0.28 -10.03
N ALA A 61 8.03 0.02 -11.34
CA ALA A 61 9.17 0.39 -12.18
C ALA A 61 9.31 1.92 -12.33
N GLY A 62 8.19 2.62 -12.51
CA GLY A 62 8.17 4.09 -12.61
C GLY A 62 8.74 4.76 -11.38
N GLN A 63 8.52 4.20 -10.19
CA GLN A 63 9.05 4.79 -8.96
C GLN A 63 10.57 4.89 -8.99
N LEU A 64 11.26 3.83 -9.43
CA LEU A 64 12.72 3.80 -9.59
C LEU A 64 13.23 4.90 -10.55
N LEU A 65 12.50 5.16 -11.63
CA LEU A 65 12.82 6.20 -12.60
C LEU A 65 12.63 7.60 -12.00
N PHE A 66 11.54 7.81 -11.26
CA PHE A 66 11.14 9.13 -10.81
C PHE A 66 11.83 9.60 -9.52
N GLY A 67 12.42 8.71 -8.73
CA GLY A 67 13.21 9.07 -7.54
C GLY A 67 14.33 10.07 -7.85
N GLN A 68 15.17 9.78 -8.85
CA GLN A 68 16.25 10.68 -9.26
C GLN A 68 15.74 11.97 -9.92
N VAL A 69 14.62 11.87 -10.65
CA VAL A 69 14.00 13.01 -11.34
C VAL A 69 13.55 14.07 -10.33
N ILE A 70 12.94 13.66 -9.22
CA ILE A 70 12.44 14.60 -8.21
C ILE A 70 13.57 15.19 -7.38
N ASP A 71 14.64 14.44 -7.14
CA ASP A 71 15.81 14.90 -6.40
C ASP A 71 16.57 15.99 -7.18
N THR A 72 16.53 15.95 -8.53
CA THR A 72 17.21 16.92 -9.40
C THR A 72 16.33 18.10 -9.84
N ARG A 73 15.04 17.87 -10.15
CA ARG A 73 14.14 18.90 -10.70
C ARG A 73 13.23 19.56 -9.66
N GLY A 74 13.32 19.13 -8.40
CA GLY A 74 12.42 19.52 -7.33
C GLY A 74 11.02 18.91 -7.48
N ARG A 75 10.13 19.16 -6.50
CA ARG A 75 8.88 18.40 -6.35
C ARG A 75 7.66 19.01 -7.04
N ARG A 76 7.53 20.34 -7.05
CA ARG A 76 6.29 21.03 -7.47
C ARG A 76 5.94 20.80 -8.95
N ARG A 77 6.92 20.91 -9.85
CA ARG A 77 6.66 20.74 -11.30
C ARG A 77 6.34 19.28 -11.65
N PRO A 78 7.11 18.28 -11.17
CA PRO A 78 6.74 16.88 -11.38
C PRO A 78 5.40 16.50 -10.75
N LEU A 79 5.02 17.10 -9.61
CA LEU A 79 3.71 16.85 -8.99
C LEU A 79 2.55 17.24 -9.93
N LEU A 80 2.60 18.46 -10.49
CA LEU A 80 1.58 18.93 -11.42
C LEU A 80 1.56 18.09 -12.71
N ALA A 81 2.74 17.72 -13.21
CA ALA A 81 2.84 16.84 -14.38
C ALA A 81 2.21 15.47 -14.12
N GLY A 82 2.48 14.87 -12.96
CA GLY A 82 1.88 13.59 -12.55
C GLY A 82 0.36 13.67 -12.39
N LEU A 83 -0.17 14.76 -11.83
CA LEU A 83 -1.60 14.98 -11.69
C LEU A 83 -2.29 15.13 -13.06
N VAL A 84 -1.70 15.90 -13.98
CA VAL A 84 -2.24 16.02 -15.34
C VAL A 84 -2.15 14.69 -16.08
N ALA A 85 -1.02 14.00 -15.98
CA ALA A 85 -0.81 12.71 -16.65
C ALA A 85 -1.78 11.64 -16.15
N VAL A 86 -2.06 11.55 -14.83
CA VAL A 86 -3.03 10.58 -14.31
C VAL A 86 -4.45 10.89 -14.77
N ILE A 87 -4.83 12.17 -14.88
CA ILE A 87 -6.14 12.58 -15.41
C ILE A 87 -6.28 12.17 -16.88
N LEU A 88 -5.29 12.51 -17.71
CA LEU A 88 -5.29 12.15 -19.14
C LEU A 88 -5.28 10.64 -19.36
N ALA A 89 -4.47 9.90 -18.60
CA ALA A 89 -4.44 8.44 -18.67
C ALA A 89 -5.79 7.84 -18.24
N SER A 90 -6.42 8.37 -17.20
CA SER A 90 -7.74 7.91 -16.73
C SER A 90 -8.84 8.19 -17.77
N LEU A 91 -8.81 9.36 -18.42
CA LEU A 91 -9.71 9.67 -19.52
C LEU A 91 -9.48 8.72 -20.71
N SER A 92 -8.22 8.46 -21.07
CA SER A 92 -7.89 7.51 -22.15
C SER A 92 -8.38 6.08 -21.85
N ALA A 93 -8.31 5.64 -20.59
CA ALA A 93 -8.87 4.35 -20.17
C ALA A 93 -10.41 4.34 -20.21
N SER A 94 -11.06 5.49 -19.95
CA SER A 94 -12.52 5.59 -20.02
C SER A 94 -13.05 5.50 -21.45
N PHE A 95 -12.28 5.92 -22.45
CA PHE A 95 -12.64 5.87 -23.87
C PHE A 95 -12.02 4.67 -24.61
N SER A 96 -11.35 3.74 -23.91
CA SER A 96 -10.73 2.60 -24.57
C SER A 96 -11.77 1.57 -24.98
N GLU A 97 -11.85 1.28 -26.27
CA GLU A 97 -12.73 0.24 -26.85
C GLU A 97 -12.01 -1.07 -27.13
N SER A 98 -10.69 -1.14 -26.89
CA SER A 98 -9.86 -2.32 -27.11
C SER A 98 -8.98 -2.63 -25.90
N MET A 99 -8.59 -3.91 -25.80
CA MET A 99 -7.72 -4.37 -24.73
C MET A 99 -6.34 -3.69 -24.75
N ASP A 100 -5.75 -3.53 -25.94
CA ASP A 100 -4.44 -2.89 -26.09
C ASP A 100 -4.46 -1.42 -25.67
N ALA A 101 -5.53 -0.69 -26.02
CA ALA A 101 -5.71 0.69 -25.59
C ALA A 101 -5.88 0.79 -24.06
N MET A 102 -6.62 -0.15 -23.47
CA MET A 102 -6.78 -0.25 -22.00
C MET A 102 -5.43 -0.54 -21.32
N LEU A 103 -4.64 -1.48 -21.85
CA LEU A 103 -3.30 -1.80 -21.32
C LEU A 103 -2.36 -0.60 -21.38
N LEU A 104 -2.35 0.12 -22.51
CA LEU A 104 -1.51 1.31 -22.69
C LEU A 104 -1.93 2.43 -21.73
N ALA A 105 -3.23 2.68 -21.60
CA ALA A 105 -3.75 3.67 -20.65
C ALA A 105 -3.37 3.31 -19.21
N ARG A 106 -3.47 2.02 -18.84
CA ARG A 106 -3.10 1.51 -17.51
C ARG A 106 -1.60 1.62 -17.23
N PHE A 107 -0.76 1.40 -18.23
CA PHE A 107 0.68 1.61 -18.14
C PHE A 107 0.99 3.08 -17.79
N PHE A 108 0.43 4.04 -18.53
CA PHE A 108 0.65 5.46 -18.24
C PHE A 108 0.02 5.93 -16.93
N GLN A 109 -1.14 5.36 -16.56
CA GLN A 109 -1.77 5.63 -15.27
C GLN A 109 -0.86 5.16 -14.12
N GLY A 110 -0.28 3.96 -14.24
CA GLY A 110 0.68 3.41 -13.27
C GLY A 110 1.92 4.29 -13.13
N LEU A 111 2.54 4.71 -14.24
CA LEU A 111 3.67 5.65 -14.22
C LEU A 111 3.31 6.98 -13.55
N SER A 112 2.14 7.52 -13.85
CA SER A 112 1.68 8.80 -13.28
C SER A 112 1.51 8.69 -11.76
N VAL A 113 0.88 7.62 -11.29
CA VAL A 113 0.73 7.32 -9.87
C VAL A 113 2.08 7.09 -9.20
N ALA A 114 3.03 6.42 -9.87
CA ALA A 114 4.38 6.23 -9.36
C ALA A 114 5.06 7.56 -8.99
N LEU A 115 5.00 8.54 -9.90
CA LEU A 115 5.56 9.86 -9.68
C LEU A 115 4.90 10.55 -8.48
N LEU A 116 3.58 10.49 -8.39
CA LEU A 116 2.80 11.09 -7.30
C LEU A 116 3.14 10.47 -5.94
N LEU A 117 3.26 9.14 -5.88
CA LEU A 117 3.62 8.42 -4.66
C LEU A 117 5.03 8.78 -4.19
N VAL A 118 6.04 8.77 -5.07
CA VAL A 118 7.43 9.09 -4.71
C VAL A 118 7.55 10.54 -4.20
N ILE A 119 6.82 11.48 -4.81
CA ILE A 119 6.76 12.86 -4.33
C ILE A 119 6.11 12.94 -2.95
N ALA A 120 4.97 12.28 -2.74
CA ALA A 120 4.27 12.34 -1.48
C ALA A 120 5.13 11.74 -0.34
N MET A 121 5.74 10.58 -0.60
CA MET A 121 6.59 9.87 0.34
C MET A 121 7.85 10.64 0.73
N SER A 122 8.57 11.18 -0.26
CA SER A 122 9.75 12.01 0.00
C SER A 122 9.38 13.32 0.72
N SER A 123 8.22 13.90 0.43
CA SER A 123 7.76 15.12 1.11
C SER A 123 7.44 14.90 2.59
N VAL A 124 6.85 13.75 2.96
CA VAL A 124 6.65 13.40 4.37
C VAL A 124 8.01 13.31 5.08
N ARG A 125 9.02 12.69 4.44
CA ARG A 125 10.36 12.51 5.01
C ARG A 125 11.14 13.82 5.13
N ASP A 126 11.00 14.75 4.19
CA ASP A 126 11.62 16.07 4.31
C ASP A 126 11.14 16.84 5.54
N LEU A 127 9.87 16.65 5.90
CA LEU A 127 9.19 17.48 6.89
C LEU A 127 9.10 16.80 8.27
N TYR A 128 9.11 15.47 8.31
CA TYR A 128 8.81 14.71 9.52
C TYR A 128 9.62 13.42 9.64
N SER A 129 9.86 13.00 10.88
CA SER A 129 10.53 11.75 11.22
C SER A 129 9.86 11.05 12.41
N GLY A 130 10.15 9.76 12.58
CA GLY A 130 9.69 8.95 13.71
C GLY A 130 8.16 8.89 13.85
N ILE A 131 7.64 9.27 15.01
CA ILE A 131 6.22 9.16 15.35
C ILE A 131 5.36 10.02 14.41
N ARG A 132 5.79 11.24 14.09
CA ARG A 132 5.03 12.15 13.21
C ARG A 132 4.95 11.63 11.77
N ALA A 133 6.03 11.05 11.26
CA ALA A 133 6.02 10.39 9.96
C ALA A 133 5.03 9.21 9.95
N THR A 134 5.04 8.38 11.00
CA THR A 134 4.09 7.27 11.19
C THR A 134 2.64 7.76 11.17
N GLN A 135 2.35 8.87 11.86
CA GLN A 135 1.01 9.47 11.88
C GLN A 135 0.58 9.99 10.50
N LEU A 136 1.50 10.52 9.71
CA LEU A 136 1.19 10.99 8.36
C LEU A 136 1.01 9.85 7.36
N PHE A 137 1.82 8.79 7.46
CA PHE A 137 1.63 7.58 6.65
C PHE A 137 0.35 6.82 7.04
N ALA A 138 -0.13 6.97 8.28
CA ALA A 138 -1.41 6.38 8.69
C ALA A 138 -2.64 7.06 8.06
N LEU A 139 -2.54 8.32 7.59
CA LEU A 139 -3.67 9.00 6.97
C LEU A 139 -4.10 8.36 5.63
N PRO A 140 -3.20 8.11 4.66
CA PRO A 140 -3.54 7.37 3.44
C PRO A 140 -4.18 6.01 3.72
N VAL A 141 -3.59 5.25 4.66
CA VAL A 141 -4.05 3.91 5.06
C VAL A 141 -5.44 3.97 5.68
N ALA A 142 -5.69 4.97 6.52
CA ALA A 142 -7.02 5.21 7.08
C ALA A 142 -8.03 5.60 6.00
N LEU A 143 -7.68 6.49 5.07
CA LEU A 143 -8.56 6.87 3.97
C LEU A 143 -8.88 5.67 3.07
N GLN A 144 -7.92 4.78 2.82
CA GLN A 144 -8.17 3.53 2.09
C GLN A 144 -9.15 2.63 2.84
N GLY A 145 -8.96 2.45 4.15
CA GLY A 145 -9.92 1.73 4.99
C GLY A 145 -11.31 2.38 5.06
N ALA A 146 -11.39 3.70 4.89
CA ALA A 146 -12.62 4.49 4.83
C ALA A 146 -13.26 4.52 3.44
N ALA A 147 -12.62 3.96 2.41
CA ALA A 147 -13.10 4.01 1.04
C ALA A 147 -14.19 3.00 0.64
N PRO A 148 -14.79 2.11 1.49
CA PRO A 148 -15.71 1.10 0.95
C PRO A 148 -17.00 1.77 0.46
N ILE A 149 -17.02 2.04 -0.85
CA ILE A 149 -18.18 2.52 -1.58
C ILE A 149 -18.99 1.34 -2.17
N LEU A 150 -18.48 0.10 -2.35
CA LEU A 150 -19.24 -0.93 -3.09
C LEU A 150 -19.14 -2.43 -2.67
N ALA A 151 -18.62 -2.80 -1.50
CA ALA A 151 -18.72 -4.21 -1.06
C ALA A 151 -19.07 -4.32 0.42
N LEU A 152 -20.35 -4.55 0.72
CA LEU A 152 -20.85 -4.87 2.08
C LEU A 152 -20.05 -6.01 2.75
N ALA A 153 -19.51 -6.94 1.97
CA ALA A 153 -18.66 -8.05 2.43
C ALA A 153 -17.23 -7.62 2.84
N PHE A 154 -16.65 -6.57 2.23
CA PHE A 154 -15.30 -6.07 2.53
C PHE A 154 -15.29 -4.76 3.33
N GLY A 155 -16.46 -4.16 3.55
CA GLY A 155 -16.59 -2.96 4.38
C GLY A 155 -16.07 -3.18 5.80
N GLY A 156 -16.30 -4.37 6.38
CA GLY A 156 -15.80 -4.72 7.71
C GLY A 156 -14.27 -4.74 7.80
N THR A 157 -13.58 -5.27 6.78
CA THR A 157 -12.11 -5.30 6.75
C THR A 157 -11.51 -3.92 6.44
N GLY A 158 -12.17 -3.10 5.62
CA GLY A 158 -11.78 -1.70 5.42
C GLY A 158 -11.83 -0.90 6.73
N VAL A 159 -12.90 -1.07 7.52
CA VAL A 159 -13.01 -0.48 8.86
C VAL A 159 -11.88 -0.99 9.77
N ALA A 160 -11.53 -2.27 9.70
CA ALA A 160 -10.39 -2.83 10.44
C ALA A 160 -9.08 -2.09 10.11
N MET A 161 -8.82 -1.86 8.81
CA MET A 161 -7.64 -1.12 8.34
C MET A 161 -7.61 0.31 8.88
N LEU A 162 -8.74 1.01 8.82
CA LEU A 162 -8.88 2.38 9.35
C LEU A 162 -8.63 2.41 10.86
N LEU A 163 -9.25 1.51 11.61
CA LEU A 163 -9.06 1.43 13.05
C LEU A 163 -7.61 1.06 13.39
N GLY A 164 -6.99 0.16 12.64
CA GLY A 164 -5.57 -0.21 12.78
C GLY A 164 -4.66 1.00 12.57
N ALA A 165 -4.85 1.75 11.49
CA ALA A 165 -4.07 2.95 11.21
C ALA A 165 -4.24 4.03 12.29
N MET A 166 -5.47 4.29 12.74
CA MET A 166 -5.75 5.29 13.77
C MET A 166 -5.25 4.87 15.16
N THR A 167 -5.39 3.60 15.52
CA THR A 167 -4.93 3.09 16.81
C THR A 167 -3.41 2.97 16.84
N GLY A 168 -2.78 2.44 15.78
CA GLY A 168 -1.34 2.34 15.64
C GLY A 168 -0.64 3.69 15.67
N SER A 169 -1.16 4.68 14.96
CA SER A 169 -0.61 6.05 14.95
C SER A 169 -0.72 6.77 16.31
N ARG A 170 -1.79 6.53 17.07
CA ARG A 170 -1.95 7.02 18.45
C ARG A 170 -1.08 6.24 19.43
N ALA A 171 -1.01 4.92 19.32
CA ALA A 171 -0.21 4.07 20.19
C ALA A 171 1.30 4.30 19.99
N ALA A 172 1.74 4.61 18.76
CA ALA A 172 3.11 4.99 18.45
C ALA A 172 3.56 6.28 19.18
N SER A 173 2.64 7.10 19.71
CA SER A 173 3.02 8.24 20.54
C SER A 173 3.41 7.84 21.97
N LYS A 174 3.04 6.64 22.41
CA LYS A 174 3.31 6.09 23.76
C LYS A 174 4.30 4.92 23.73
N CYS A 175 4.39 4.22 22.62
CA CYS A 175 5.23 3.05 22.41
C CYS A 175 6.24 3.28 21.27
N SER A 176 7.31 2.48 21.22
CA SER A 176 8.26 2.52 20.11
C SER A 176 7.60 2.15 18.78
N VAL A 177 7.95 2.86 17.69
CA VAL A 177 7.47 2.58 16.32
C VAL A 177 7.83 1.15 15.90
N SER A 178 8.99 0.64 16.31
CA SER A 178 9.42 -0.74 16.03
C SER A 178 8.53 -1.78 16.71
N LEU A 179 8.05 -1.50 17.92
CA LEU A 179 7.10 -2.38 18.61
C LEU A 179 5.75 -2.39 17.89
N MET A 180 5.27 -1.23 17.43
CA MET A 180 4.03 -1.15 16.66
C MET A 180 4.12 -1.92 15.34
N ALA A 181 5.24 -1.81 14.63
CA ALA A 181 5.49 -2.62 13.42
C ALA A 181 5.45 -4.13 13.73
N LEU A 182 6.14 -4.59 14.78
CA LEU A 182 6.14 -6.00 15.17
C LEU A 182 4.76 -6.50 15.60
N LEU A 183 4.03 -5.74 16.43
CA LEU A 183 2.68 -6.10 16.86
C LEU A 183 1.73 -6.15 15.67
N GLY A 184 1.78 -5.17 14.77
CA GLY A 184 0.94 -5.15 13.58
C GLY A 184 1.16 -6.37 12.69
N VAL A 185 2.42 -6.73 12.39
CA VAL A 185 2.72 -7.90 11.54
C VAL A 185 2.44 -9.22 12.26
N ALA A 186 2.60 -9.29 13.58
CA ALA A 186 2.21 -10.46 14.37
C ALA A 186 0.68 -10.66 14.36
N MET A 187 -0.09 -9.58 14.52
CA MET A 187 -1.56 -9.62 14.38
C MET A 187 -1.96 -10.01 12.96
N MET A 188 -1.30 -9.48 11.94
CA MET A 188 -1.52 -9.84 10.54
C MET A 188 -1.30 -11.34 10.29
N SER A 189 -0.21 -11.90 10.84
CA SER A 189 0.12 -13.32 10.74
C SER A 189 -0.87 -14.20 11.52
N CYS A 190 -1.27 -13.78 12.71
CA CYS A 190 -2.25 -14.49 13.52
C CYS A 190 -3.64 -14.49 12.87
N GLY A 191 -4.11 -13.35 12.36
CA GLY A 191 -5.39 -13.24 11.68
C GLY A 191 -5.44 -14.06 10.39
N SER A 192 -4.37 -14.04 9.59
CA SER A 192 -4.28 -14.86 8.38
C SER A 192 -4.21 -16.36 8.69
N ALA A 193 -3.51 -16.77 9.75
CA ALA A 193 -3.51 -18.16 10.23
C ALA A 193 -4.90 -18.61 10.68
N LEU A 194 -5.59 -17.77 11.45
CA LEU A 194 -6.95 -18.04 11.92
C LEU A 194 -7.92 -18.12 10.74
N ALA A 195 -7.79 -17.24 9.74
CA ALA A 195 -8.64 -17.27 8.56
C ALA A 195 -8.45 -18.58 7.80
N LEU A 196 -7.20 -19.00 7.59
CA LEU A 196 -6.90 -20.29 6.98
C LEU A 196 -7.49 -21.46 7.79
N PHE A 197 -7.35 -21.43 9.12
CA PHE A 197 -7.93 -22.45 10.01
C PHE A 197 -9.46 -22.52 9.92
N THR A 198 -10.16 -21.38 9.87
CA THR A 198 -11.63 -21.35 9.79
C THR A 198 -12.16 -22.10 8.56
N VAL A 199 -11.46 -22.01 7.43
CA VAL A 199 -11.85 -22.73 6.21
C VAL A 199 -11.62 -24.24 6.33
N PHE A 200 -10.56 -24.69 7.02
CA PHE A 200 -10.35 -26.11 7.29
C PHE A 200 -11.41 -26.75 8.19
N VAL A 201 -11.99 -25.96 9.10
CA VAL A 201 -13.09 -26.41 9.98
C VAL A 201 -14.46 -26.35 9.27
N GLY A 202 -14.50 -25.90 8.01
CA GLY A 202 -15.72 -25.77 7.23
C GLY A 202 -16.59 -24.59 7.65
N ALA A 203 -16.00 -23.56 8.26
CA ALA A 203 -16.71 -22.34 8.59
C ALA A 203 -17.15 -21.61 7.31
N ASP A 204 -18.32 -20.98 7.39
CA ASP A 204 -18.86 -20.17 6.30
C ASP A 204 -18.14 -18.81 6.22
N PHE A 205 -18.62 -17.96 5.31
CA PHE A 205 -18.10 -16.60 5.12
C PHE A 205 -18.03 -15.80 6.43
N TYR A 206 -19.05 -15.93 7.29
CA TYR A 206 -19.11 -15.20 8.56
C TYR A 206 -18.07 -15.68 9.58
N GLY A 207 -17.59 -16.93 9.48
CA GLY A 207 -16.46 -17.42 10.27
C GLY A 207 -15.10 -16.83 9.83
N ILE A 208 -14.93 -16.54 8.55
CA ILE A 208 -13.66 -16.04 7.98
C ILE A 208 -13.47 -14.54 8.27
N VAL A 209 -14.56 -13.76 8.23
CA VAL A 209 -14.52 -12.29 8.33
C VAL A 209 -13.84 -11.79 9.62
N PRO A 210 -14.12 -12.31 10.83
CA PRO A 210 -13.42 -11.89 12.05
C PRO A 210 -11.90 -12.12 12.00
N ALA A 211 -11.47 -13.22 11.39
CA ALA A 211 -10.06 -13.53 11.25
C ALA A 211 -9.36 -12.58 10.26
N LEU A 212 -10.01 -12.28 9.13
CA LEU A 212 -9.56 -11.25 8.19
C LEU A 212 -9.56 -9.85 8.81
N PHE A 213 -10.53 -9.54 9.68
CA PHE A 213 -10.56 -8.27 10.42
C PHE A 213 -9.29 -8.09 11.25
N ILE A 214 -8.90 -9.12 12.02
CA ILE A 214 -7.64 -9.09 12.80
C ILE A 214 -6.45 -8.90 11.87
N ALA A 215 -6.43 -9.62 10.75
CA ALA A 215 -5.32 -9.57 9.80
C ALA A 215 -5.13 -8.16 9.23
N VAL A 216 -6.22 -7.56 8.74
CA VAL A 216 -6.23 -6.24 8.11
C VAL A 216 -6.06 -5.11 9.13
N PHE A 217 -6.57 -5.26 10.35
CA PHE A 217 -6.26 -4.35 11.46
C PHE A 217 -4.75 -4.34 11.76
N GLY A 218 -4.11 -5.51 11.81
CA GLY A 218 -2.67 -5.64 11.96
C GLY A 218 -1.89 -4.96 10.83
N PHE A 219 -2.34 -5.12 9.58
CA PHE A 219 -1.79 -4.43 8.42
C PHE A 219 -1.87 -2.89 8.58
N GLY A 220 -3.02 -2.37 9.00
CA GLY A 220 -3.22 -0.93 9.23
C GLY A 220 -2.27 -0.34 10.29
N ILE A 221 -1.84 -1.13 11.28
CA ILE A 221 -0.80 -0.73 12.25
C ILE A 221 0.61 -0.84 11.65
N ALA A 222 0.88 -1.96 10.98
CA ALA A 222 2.20 -2.33 10.52
C ALA A 222 2.71 -1.40 9.40
N GLU A 223 1.89 -1.16 8.38
CA GLU A 223 2.33 -0.48 7.16
C GLU A 223 2.87 0.95 7.44
N PRO A 224 2.15 1.85 8.14
CA PRO A 224 2.68 3.18 8.44
C PRO A 224 3.95 3.14 9.28
N SER A 225 4.04 2.18 10.21
CA SER A 225 5.16 2.02 11.13
C SER A 225 6.42 1.57 10.38
N LEU A 226 6.29 0.56 9.50
CA LEU A 226 7.37 0.05 8.67
C LEU A 226 7.88 1.11 7.70
N MET A 227 6.95 1.85 7.09
CA MET A 227 7.28 2.92 6.14
C MET A 227 8.07 4.04 6.82
N SER A 228 7.67 4.40 8.05
CA SER A 228 8.39 5.36 8.89
C SER A 228 9.80 4.88 9.26
N ILE A 229 9.96 3.62 9.69
CA ILE A 229 11.26 3.02 10.03
C ILE A 229 12.19 2.98 8.80
N ALA A 230 11.67 2.51 7.67
CA ALA A 230 12.43 2.41 6.43
C ALA A 230 12.93 3.79 5.98
N MET A 231 12.06 4.80 5.98
CA MET A 231 12.44 6.17 5.66
C MET A 231 13.43 6.77 6.68
N ALA A 232 13.30 6.43 7.97
CA ALA A 232 14.22 6.89 9.00
C ALA A 232 15.67 6.39 8.82
N SER A 233 15.86 5.26 8.12
CA SER A 233 17.17 4.65 7.91
C SER A 233 18.07 5.40 6.92
N GLN A 234 17.54 6.38 6.17
CA GLN A 234 18.31 7.15 5.18
C GLN A 234 18.18 8.65 5.36
N GLU A 235 19.30 9.35 5.26
CA GLU A 235 19.39 10.82 5.40
C GLU A 235 19.64 11.55 4.07
N GLN A 236 20.10 10.84 3.02
CA GLN A 236 20.40 11.39 1.70
C GLN A 236 19.56 10.73 0.61
N ALA A 237 19.39 11.41 -0.53
CA ALA A 237 18.63 10.92 -1.68
C ALA A 237 17.23 10.39 -1.30
N LEU A 238 16.45 11.25 -0.63
CA LEU A 238 15.14 10.89 -0.08
C LEU A 238 14.15 10.48 -1.19
N GLY A 239 14.26 11.07 -2.39
CA GLY A 239 13.48 10.66 -3.55
C GLY A 239 13.85 9.25 -4.03
N ALA A 240 15.15 8.97 -4.18
CA ALA A 240 15.62 7.62 -4.51
C ALA A 240 15.24 6.56 -3.45
N THR A 241 15.29 6.91 -2.16
CA THR A 241 14.89 5.99 -1.08
C THR A 241 13.38 5.72 -1.12
N ALA A 242 12.56 6.75 -1.29
CA ALA A 242 11.11 6.61 -1.44
C ALA A 242 10.77 5.76 -2.66
N ALA A 243 11.48 5.97 -3.76
CA ALA A 243 11.37 5.18 -4.99
C ALA A 243 11.69 3.70 -4.78
N LEU A 244 12.79 3.38 -4.09
CA LEU A 244 13.15 1.99 -3.78
C LEU A 244 12.11 1.34 -2.87
N LEU A 245 11.65 2.05 -1.84
CA LEU A 245 10.64 1.53 -0.92
C LEU A 245 9.33 1.24 -1.65
N GLY A 246 8.84 2.15 -2.47
CA GLY A 246 7.59 1.91 -3.17
C GLY A 246 7.72 0.96 -4.37
N ALA A 247 8.88 0.88 -5.03
CA ALA A 247 9.15 -0.20 -6.00
C ALA A 247 9.14 -1.59 -5.32
N SER A 248 9.77 -1.69 -4.13
CA SER A 248 9.81 -2.95 -3.37
C SER A 248 8.44 -3.42 -2.86
N THR A 249 7.46 -2.52 -2.75
CA THR A 249 6.09 -2.87 -2.35
C THR A 249 5.23 -3.23 -3.55
N HIS A 250 5.32 -2.47 -4.65
CA HIS A 250 4.39 -2.62 -5.77
C HIS A 250 4.85 -3.63 -6.83
N VAL A 251 6.15 -3.85 -7.03
CA VAL A 251 6.64 -4.86 -7.98
C VAL A 251 6.29 -6.29 -7.52
N PRO A 252 6.52 -6.69 -6.25
CA PRO A 252 6.01 -7.98 -5.78
C PRO A 252 4.47 -8.03 -5.80
N GLY A 253 3.82 -6.90 -5.51
CA GLY A 253 2.37 -6.76 -5.63
C GLY A 253 1.84 -7.08 -7.03
N SER A 254 2.54 -6.64 -8.09
CA SER A 254 2.12 -6.92 -9.47
C SER A 254 2.13 -8.40 -9.82
N LEU A 255 3.00 -9.19 -9.18
CA LEU A 255 3.02 -10.64 -9.33
C LEU A 255 1.99 -11.32 -8.41
N ALA A 256 1.81 -10.80 -7.20
CA ALA A 256 0.88 -11.35 -6.22
C ALA A 256 -0.58 -11.20 -6.63
N THR A 257 -0.97 -10.11 -7.31
CA THR A 257 -2.36 -9.87 -7.74
C THR A 257 -2.94 -10.93 -8.69
N PRO A 258 -2.31 -11.25 -9.85
CA PRO A 258 -2.82 -12.31 -10.72
C PRO A 258 -2.79 -13.67 -10.03
N LEU A 259 -1.74 -13.96 -9.24
CA LEU A 259 -1.65 -15.19 -8.47
C LEU A 259 -2.79 -15.33 -7.45
N ALA A 260 -3.06 -14.28 -6.67
CA ALA A 260 -4.15 -14.26 -5.70
C ALA A 260 -5.51 -14.44 -6.42
N GLY A 261 -5.69 -13.80 -7.57
CA GLY A 261 -6.89 -13.96 -8.38
C GLY A 261 -7.09 -15.38 -8.91
N SER A 262 -6.03 -16.02 -9.42
CA SER A 262 -6.11 -17.41 -9.90
C SER A 262 -6.35 -18.39 -8.75
N LEU A 263 -5.70 -18.20 -7.59
CA LEU A 263 -5.91 -19.07 -6.42
C LEU A 263 -7.31 -18.92 -5.83
N ALA A 264 -7.85 -17.69 -5.83
CA ALA A 264 -9.22 -17.42 -5.37
C ALA A 264 -10.29 -18.13 -6.21
N GLN A 265 -10.04 -18.34 -7.51
CA GLN A 265 -10.93 -19.12 -8.37
C GLN A 265 -10.86 -20.63 -8.11
N ILE A 266 -9.71 -21.14 -7.65
CA ILE A 266 -9.52 -22.56 -7.36
C ILE A 266 -10.17 -22.93 -6.03
N SER A 267 -9.81 -22.23 -4.95
CA SER A 267 -10.40 -22.47 -3.63
C SER A 267 -10.07 -21.34 -2.64
N ALA A 268 -10.96 -21.12 -1.67
CA ALA A 268 -10.69 -20.24 -0.53
C ALA A 268 -9.45 -20.67 0.26
N HIS A 269 -9.20 -21.98 0.38
CA HIS A 269 -8.01 -22.54 1.03
C HIS A 269 -6.72 -22.04 0.39
N ALA A 270 -6.62 -22.11 -0.94
CA ALA A 270 -5.42 -21.71 -1.67
C ALA A 270 -5.15 -20.21 -1.56
N TRP A 271 -6.21 -19.39 -1.63
CA TRP A 271 -6.10 -17.94 -1.46
C TRP A 271 -5.68 -17.54 -0.03
N LEU A 272 -6.27 -18.15 1.00
CA LEU A 272 -5.90 -17.89 2.40
C LEU A 272 -4.51 -18.41 2.75
N ALA A 273 -4.10 -19.54 2.15
CA ALA A 273 -2.75 -20.07 2.31
C ALA A 273 -1.71 -19.09 1.75
N LEU A 274 -1.96 -18.47 0.59
CA LEU A 274 -1.10 -17.43 0.05
C LEU A 274 -0.98 -16.24 1.01
N LEU A 275 -2.09 -15.76 1.57
CA LEU A 275 -2.08 -14.66 2.54
C LEU A 275 -1.28 -15.01 3.80
N PHE A 276 -1.45 -16.22 4.33
CA PHE A 276 -0.73 -16.69 5.50
C PHE A 276 0.78 -16.79 5.25
N VAL A 277 1.19 -17.37 4.12
CA VAL A 277 2.61 -17.46 3.73
C VAL A 277 3.21 -16.06 3.56
N ALA A 278 2.52 -15.15 2.88
CA ALA A 278 2.98 -13.77 2.72
C ALA A 278 3.12 -13.05 4.08
N ALA A 279 2.17 -13.25 4.99
CA ALA A 279 2.23 -12.67 6.33
C ALA A 279 3.39 -13.23 7.17
N LEU A 280 3.63 -14.54 7.10
CA LEU A 280 4.79 -15.17 7.76
C LEU A 280 6.12 -14.64 7.23
N VAL A 281 6.26 -14.51 5.91
CA VAL A 281 7.46 -13.92 5.30
C VAL A 281 7.65 -12.49 5.81
N GLY A 282 6.58 -11.69 5.84
CA GLY A 282 6.59 -10.34 6.41
C GLY A 282 7.05 -10.34 7.87
N LEU A 283 6.52 -11.23 8.70
CA LEU A 283 6.88 -11.35 10.12
C LEU A 283 8.35 -11.67 10.30
N THR A 284 8.87 -12.64 9.56
CA THR A 284 10.28 -13.04 9.61
C THR A 284 11.18 -11.87 9.19
N LEU A 285 10.88 -11.20 8.07
CA LEU A 285 11.68 -10.08 7.57
C LEU A 285 11.70 -8.90 8.54
N VAL A 286 10.55 -8.54 9.10
CA VAL A 286 10.45 -7.44 10.06
C VAL A 286 11.16 -7.79 11.36
N PHE A 287 11.02 -9.01 11.84
CA PHE A 287 11.72 -9.47 13.04
C PHE A 287 13.24 -9.41 12.89
N ILE A 288 13.78 -9.90 11.76
CA ILE A 288 15.22 -9.82 11.45
C ILE A 288 15.67 -8.35 11.37
N SER A 289 14.89 -7.51 10.68
CA SER A 289 15.22 -6.10 10.48
C SER A 289 15.27 -5.32 11.80
N VAL A 290 14.26 -5.49 12.67
CA VAL A 290 14.21 -4.80 13.96
C VAL A 290 15.35 -5.25 14.90
N ARG A 291 15.68 -6.55 14.91
CA ARG A 291 16.82 -7.06 15.69
C ARG A 291 18.16 -6.49 15.22
N SER A 292 18.37 -6.41 13.91
CA SER A 292 19.60 -5.85 13.33
C SER A 292 19.84 -4.40 13.75
N VAL A 293 18.78 -3.59 13.79
CA VAL A 293 18.83 -2.19 14.25
C VAL A 293 19.17 -2.12 15.74
N SER A 294 18.54 -2.94 16.59
CA SER A 294 18.82 -2.97 18.04
C SER A 294 20.27 -3.35 18.35
N ASN A 295 20.85 -4.31 17.62
CA ASN A 295 22.24 -4.75 17.85
C ASN A 295 23.26 -3.69 17.42
N LYS A 296 22.99 -2.90 16.38
CA LYS A 296 23.86 -1.79 15.97
C LYS A 296 23.92 -0.66 17.00
N VAL A 297 22.84 -0.41 17.73
CA VAL A 297 22.81 0.60 18.81
C VAL A 297 23.63 0.16 20.02
N ILE A 298 23.67 -1.15 20.31
CA ILE A 298 24.43 -1.70 21.44
C ILE A 298 25.94 -1.77 21.12
N ALA A 299 26.33 -1.99 19.86
CA ALA A 299 27.75 -2.10 19.47
C ALA A 299 28.50 -0.75 19.37
N VAL A 300 27.80 0.38 19.56
CA VAL A 300 28.37 1.74 19.50
C VAL A 300 28.56 2.34 20.91
N HIS A 301 28.24 1.58 21.96
CA HIS A 301 28.49 1.90 23.37
C HIS A 301 29.43 0.87 24.00
#